data_AF-A0A1W2H5E0-F1
#
_entry.id   AF-A0A1W2H5E0-F1
#
_cell.length_a   1.000
_cell.length_b   1.000
_cell.length_c   1.000
_cell.angle_alpha   90.00
_cell.angle_beta   90.00
_cell.angle_gamma   90.00
#
_symmetry.space_group_name_H-M   'P 1'
#
loop_
_entity.id
_entity.type
_entity.pdbx_description
1 polymer ?
#
loop_
_entity_poly.entity_id
_entity_poly.type
_entity_poly.pdbx_seq_one_letter_code
_entity_poly.pdbx_strand_id
1 'polypeptide(L)'
;MKNNDLMYVPMLERKWRPLSFLFFPLPVVLVIVLALLQVGLSPDNAAEIIYGSWAVGFTLLNLTKEKIEDEMVKTFRLQAFQTGFFWLMCGLVAIMVVNYLRFGEFRQEIFSAPLVLFLLNAYVFAAFEYQKWRSNQ
;
A
#
# COMPACT_ATOMS: atom_id res chain seq x y z
N MET A 1 31.50 5.17 -17.20
CA MET A 1 31.32 5.02 -15.75
C MET A 1 30.82 3.61 -15.50
N LYS A 2 31.49 2.85 -14.63
CA LYS A 2 31.12 1.48 -14.28
C LYS A 2 29.87 1.56 -13.40
N ASN A 3 28.79 0.88 -13.78
CA ASN A 3 27.51 0.87 -13.06
C ASN A 3 27.72 0.33 -11.63
N ASN A 4 27.92 1.24 -10.68
CA ASN A 4 27.74 0.96 -9.27
C ASN A 4 26.27 1.21 -8.93
N ASP A 5 25.37 0.39 -9.49
CA ASP A 5 24.00 0.30 -9.01
C ASP A 5 24.05 -0.47 -7.69
N LEU A 6 24.35 0.25 -6.61
CA LEU A 6 24.53 -0.34 -5.27
C LEU A 6 23.24 -1.02 -4.78
N MET A 7 22.08 -0.69 -5.34
CA MET A 7 20.81 -1.39 -5.11
C MET A 7 19.90 -1.32 -6.35
N TYR A 8 19.97 -2.33 -7.23
CA TYR A 8 19.00 -2.53 -8.30
C TYR A 8 17.93 -3.55 -7.89
N VAL A 9 16.67 -3.13 -7.83
CA VAL A 9 15.53 -4.02 -7.63
C VAL A 9 14.79 -4.17 -8.97
N PRO A 10 14.73 -5.38 -9.56
CA PRO A 10 14.05 -5.57 -10.83
C PRO A 10 12.53 -5.38 -10.69
N MET A 11 11.94 -4.58 -11.57
CA MET A 11 10.48 -4.45 -11.65
C MET A 11 9.83 -5.71 -12.24
N LEU A 12 8.64 -6.04 -11.73
CA LEU A 12 7.84 -7.20 -12.16
C LEU A 12 7.29 -6.99 -13.57
N GLU A 13 7.25 -8.07 -14.35
CA GLU A 13 6.59 -8.05 -15.65
C GLU A 13 5.08 -7.79 -15.53
N ARG A 14 4.50 -7.14 -16.54
CA ARG A 14 3.08 -6.76 -16.55
C ARG A 14 2.10 -7.93 -16.35
N LYS A 15 2.53 -9.15 -16.68
CA LYS A 15 1.76 -10.40 -16.46
C LYS A 15 1.44 -10.68 -15.00
N TRP A 16 2.16 -10.05 -14.06
CA TRP A 16 1.92 -10.18 -12.62
C TRP A 16 0.82 -9.24 -12.10
N ARG A 17 0.42 -8.22 -12.87
CA ARG A 17 -0.62 -7.26 -12.49
C ARG A 17 -1.96 -7.93 -12.10
N PRO A 18 -2.46 -8.94 -12.84
CA PRO A 18 -3.68 -9.66 -12.45
C PRO A 18 -3.56 -10.38 -11.09
N LEU A 19 -2.38 -10.94 -10.78
CA LEU A 19 -2.14 -11.60 -9.49
C LEU A 19 -2.25 -10.62 -8.33
N SER A 20 -1.78 -9.39 -8.51
CA SER A 20 -1.89 -8.33 -7.50
C SER A 20 -3.34 -8.08 -7.09
N PHE A 21 -4.29 -8.19 -8.03
CA PHE A 21 -5.70 -7.95 -7.75
C PHE A 21 -6.36 -9.02 -6.89
N LEU A 22 -5.79 -10.24 -6.82
CA LEU A 22 -6.31 -11.30 -5.95
C LEU A 22 -6.15 -10.96 -4.47
N PHE A 23 -5.14 -10.16 -4.11
CA PHE A 23 -4.87 -9.78 -2.73
C PHE A 23 -5.91 -8.81 -2.12
N PHE A 24 -6.83 -8.25 -2.91
CA PHE A 24 -7.89 -7.38 -2.38
C PHE A 24 -9.12 -8.15 -1.87
N PRO A 25 -9.78 -9.01 -2.69
CA PRO A 25 -10.96 -9.75 -2.25
C PRO A 25 -10.61 -10.98 -1.40
N LEU A 26 -9.50 -11.67 -1.67
CA LEU A 26 -9.15 -12.93 -1.03
C LEU A 26 -9.02 -12.84 0.50
N PRO A 27 -8.33 -11.85 1.10
CA PRO A 27 -8.25 -11.75 2.56
C PRO A 27 -9.61 -11.47 3.20
N VAL A 28 -10.49 -10.73 2.52
CA VAL A 28 -11.85 -10.45 3.01
C VAL A 28 -12.67 -11.74 3.03
N VAL A 29 -12.63 -12.52 1.95
CA VAL A 29 -13.28 -13.83 1.88
C VAL A 29 -12.71 -14.77 2.95
N LEU A 30 -11.39 -14.80 3.13
CA LEU A 30 -10.72 -15.60 4.15
C LEU A 30 -11.21 -15.25 5.56
N VAL A 31 -11.23 -13.96 5.92
CA VAL A 31 -11.70 -13.49 7.23
C VAL A 31 -13.17 -13.85 7.44
N ILE A 32 -14.03 -13.69 6.41
CA ILE A 32 -15.45 -14.09 6.49
C ILE A 32 -15.58 -15.59 6.74
N VAL A 33 -14.85 -16.42 5.99
CA VAL A 33 -14.89 -17.89 6.18
C VAL A 33 -14.42 -18.27 7.58
N LEU A 34 -13.33 -17.68 8.09
CA LEU A 34 -12.83 -17.94 9.43
C LEU A 34 -13.84 -17.53 10.51
N ALA A 35 -14.53 -16.40 10.33
CA ALA A 35 -15.60 -15.96 11.23
C ALA A 35 -16.79 -16.93 11.23
N LEU A 36 -17.20 -17.44 10.06
CA LEU A 36 -18.27 -18.44 9.94
C LEU A 36 -17.89 -19.78 10.59
N LEU A 37 -16.63 -20.17 10.50
CA LEU A 37 -16.09 -21.37 11.15
C LEU A 37 -15.85 -21.19 12.65
N GLN A 38 -16.16 -20.01 13.22
CA GLN A 38 -15.95 -19.68 14.64
C GLN A 38 -14.52 -19.93 15.12
N VAL A 39 -13.55 -19.82 14.22
CA VAL A 39 -12.14 -19.76 14.61
C VAL A 39 -12.00 -18.47 15.39
N GLY A 40 -11.56 -18.53 16.64
CA GLY A 40 -11.50 -17.41 17.60
C GLY A 40 -10.58 -16.26 17.16
N LEU A 41 -10.94 -15.58 16.08
CA LEU A 41 -10.22 -14.50 15.45
C LEU A 41 -10.71 -13.18 16.05
N SER A 42 -9.82 -12.46 16.73
CA SER A 42 -10.15 -11.12 17.21
C SER A 42 -10.30 -10.15 16.03
N PRO A 43 -11.07 -9.05 16.19
CA PRO A 43 -11.20 -8.03 15.16
C PRO A 43 -9.85 -7.44 14.73
N ASP A 44 -8.91 -7.27 15.66
CA ASP A 44 -7.58 -6.72 15.37
C ASP A 44 -6.77 -7.68 14.48
N ASN A 45 -6.78 -8.98 14.79
CA ASN A 45 -6.12 -9.99 13.97
C ASN A 45 -6.72 -10.06 12.55
N ALA A 46 -8.05 -9.94 12.45
CA ALA A 46 -8.72 -9.89 11.16
C ALA A 46 -8.29 -8.67 10.33
N ALA A 47 -8.18 -7.50 10.97
CA ALA A 47 -7.72 -6.28 10.33
C ALA A 47 -6.26 -6.41 9.85
N GLU A 48 -5.37 -6.99 10.65
CA GLU A 48 -3.97 -7.22 10.25
C GLU A 48 -3.83 -8.12 9.03
N ILE A 49 -4.63 -9.19 8.94
CA ILE A 49 -4.65 -10.08 7.76
C ILE A 49 -5.06 -9.30 6.51
N ILE A 50 -6.10 -8.46 6.63
CA ILE A 50 -6.60 -7.66 5.51
C ILE A 50 -5.56 -6.61 5.10
N TYR A 51 -5.07 -5.80 6.04
CA TYR A 51 -4.09 -4.76 5.75
C TYR A 51 -2.79 -5.33 5.19
N GLY A 52 -2.27 -6.42 5.77
CA GLY A 52 -1.06 -7.08 5.27
C GLY A 52 -1.24 -7.57 3.84
N SER A 53 -2.38 -8.19 3.53
CA SER A 53 -2.69 -8.65 2.18
C SER A 53 -2.83 -7.50 1.19
N TRP A 54 -3.54 -6.43 1.56
CA TRP A 54 -3.67 -5.24 0.73
C TRP A 54 -2.33 -4.53 0.51
N ALA A 55 -1.46 -4.47 1.53
CA ALA A 55 -0.11 -3.95 1.40
C ALA A 55 0.69 -4.74 0.35
N VAL A 56 0.61 -6.08 0.37
CA VAL A 56 1.24 -6.94 -0.65
C VAL A 56 0.65 -6.65 -2.03
N GLY A 57 -0.69 -6.58 -2.14
CA GLY A 57 -1.37 -6.27 -3.40
C GLY A 57 -0.90 -4.96 -4.03
N PHE A 58 -0.91 -3.87 -3.26
CA PHE A 58 -0.43 -2.58 -3.73
C PHE A 58 1.08 -2.55 -3.98
N THR A 59 1.89 -3.26 -3.18
CA THR A 59 3.34 -3.38 -3.43
C THR A 59 3.60 -4.03 -4.79
N LEU A 60 2.88 -5.12 -5.11
CA LEU A 60 3.00 -5.77 -6.41
C LEU A 60 2.57 -4.84 -7.55
N LEU A 61 1.49 -4.06 -7.38
CA LEU A 61 1.08 -3.06 -8.36
C LEU A 61 2.14 -1.98 -8.57
N ASN A 62 2.70 -1.44 -7.48
CA ASN A 62 3.75 -0.42 -7.51
C ASN A 62 5.05 -0.91 -8.16
N LEU A 63 5.37 -2.20 -8.02
CA LEU A 63 6.56 -2.82 -8.61
C LEU A 63 6.33 -3.39 -10.03
N THR A 64 5.10 -3.36 -10.54
CA THR A 64 4.79 -3.89 -11.88
C THR A 64 5.07 -2.84 -12.96
N LYS A 65 5.74 -3.27 -14.03
CA LYS A 65 6.01 -2.45 -15.22
C LYS A 65 4.73 -2.01 -15.92
N GLU A 66 4.75 -0.79 -16.45
CA GLU A 66 3.71 -0.27 -17.33
C GLU A 66 3.86 -0.80 -18.76
N LYS A 67 2.88 -0.51 -19.63
CA LYS A 67 2.92 -0.94 -21.04
C LYS A 67 4.15 -0.39 -21.76
N ILE A 68 4.50 0.85 -21.45
CA ILE A 68 5.64 1.59 -21.99
C ILE A 68 6.36 2.15 -20.77
N GLU A 69 7.62 1.76 -20.58
CA GLU A 69 8.43 2.23 -19.46
C GLU A 69 9.45 3.25 -19.99
N ASP A 70 9.03 4.51 -20.07
CA ASP A 70 9.88 5.63 -20.48
C ASP A 70 10.45 6.39 -19.25
N GLU A 71 11.24 7.44 -19.51
CA GLU A 71 11.80 8.27 -18.44
C GLU A 71 10.72 9.05 -17.66
N MET A 72 9.59 9.36 -18.31
CA MET A 72 8.47 10.04 -17.67
C MET A 72 7.83 9.15 -16.60
N VAL A 73 7.55 7.88 -16.92
CA VAL A 73 7.00 6.88 -15.99
C VAL A 73 7.93 6.67 -14.80
N LYS A 74 9.25 6.59 -15.02
CA LYS A 74 10.23 6.51 -13.93
C LYS A 74 10.16 7.73 -13.01
N THR A 75 10.04 8.92 -13.60
CA THR A 75 9.91 10.18 -12.85
C THR A 75 8.61 10.20 -12.05
N PHE A 76 7.49 9.77 -12.63
CA PHE A 76 6.21 9.66 -11.93
C PHE A 76 6.28 8.69 -10.75
N ARG A 77 6.91 7.53 -10.89
CA ARG A 77 7.08 6.60 -9.76
C ARG A 77 7.83 7.25 -8.59
N LEU A 78 8.89 8.00 -8.86
CA LEU A 78 9.65 8.71 -7.83
C LEU A 78 8.81 9.80 -7.15
N GLN A 79 8.11 10.63 -7.94
CA GLN A 79 7.23 11.67 -7.41
C GLN A 79 6.06 11.08 -6.62
N ALA A 80 5.49 9.97 -7.09
CA ALA A 80 4.43 9.25 -6.41
C ALA A 80 4.90 8.65 -5.09
N PHE A 81 6.13 8.14 -5.02
CA PHE A 81 6.73 7.70 -3.76
C PHE A 81 6.85 8.84 -2.75
N GLN A 82 7.41 9.98 -3.17
CA GLN A 82 7.53 11.18 -2.32
C GLN A 82 6.16 11.69 -1.85
N THR A 83 5.20 11.77 -2.78
CA THR A 83 3.82 12.20 -2.50
C THR A 83 3.13 11.24 -1.54
N GLY A 84 3.26 9.93 -1.77
CA GLY A 84 2.67 8.92 -0.92
C GLY A 84 3.24 8.93 0.49
N PHE A 85 4.55 9.12 0.63
CA PHE A 85 5.20 9.25 1.93
C PHE A 85 4.75 10.52 2.67
N PHE A 86 4.64 11.65 1.97
CA PHE A 86 4.11 12.89 2.55
C PHE A 86 2.70 12.69 3.11
N TRP A 87 1.78 12.13 2.32
CA TRP A 87 0.40 11.89 2.76
C TRP A 87 0.29 10.85 3.85
N LEU A 88 1.16 9.82 3.85
CA LEU A 88 1.26 8.89 4.97
C LEU A 88 1.56 9.63 6.26
N MET A 89 2.60 10.47 6.28
CA MET A 89 2.99 11.21 7.49
C MET A 89 1.87 12.14 7.96
N CYS A 90 1.21 12.86 7.05
CA CYS A 90 0.03 13.68 7.38
C CYS A 90 -1.11 12.83 7.96
N GLY A 91 -1.39 11.67 7.36
CA GLY A 91 -2.42 10.73 7.82
C GLY A 91 -2.12 10.18 9.21
N LEU A 92 -0.87 9.80 9.48
CA LEU A 92 -0.46 9.32 10.81
C LEU A 92 -0.65 10.41 11.87
N VAL A 93 -0.21 11.64 11.59
CA VAL A 93 -0.41 12.78 12.49
C VAL A 93 -1.90 13.04 12.72
N ALA A 94 -2.73 13.01 11.68
CA ALA A 94 -4.17 13.20 11.79
C ALA A 94 -4.83 12.11 12.68
N ILE A 95 -4.46 10.84 12.49
CA ILE A 95 -4.95 9.73 13.31
C ILE A 95 -4.52 9.90 14.77
N MET A 96 -3.28 10.32 15.04
CA MET A 96 -2.81 10.60 16.40
C MET A 96 -3.65 11.69 17.07
N VAL A 97 -3.95 12.79 16.35
CA VAL A 97 -4.78 13.87 16.86
C VAL A 97 -6.20 13.40 17.15
N VAL A 98 -6.83 12.67 16.23
CA VAL A 98 -8.18 12.12 16.41
C VAL A 98 -8.24 11.20 17.64
N ASN A 99 -7.24 10.34 17.82
CA ASN A 99 -7.19 9.44 18.97
C ASN A 99 -6.99 10.17 20.29
N TYR A 100 -6.09 11.17 20.31
CA TYR A 100 -5.90 12.00 21.50
C TYR A 100 -7.20 12.70 21.90
N LEU A 101 -7.95 13.25 20.93
CA LEU A 101 -9.24 13.89 21.20
C LEU A 101 -10.31 12.89 21.67
N ARG A 102 -10.24 11.62 21.25
CA ARG A 102 -11.23 10.60 21.60
C ARG A 102 -10.96 9.92 22.96
N PHE A 103 -9.70 9.66 23.28
CA PHE A 103 -9.31 8.83 24.43
C PHE A 103 -8.52 9.60 25.50
N GLY A 104 -8.07 10.83 25.22
CA GLY A 104 -7.31 11.66 26.16
C GLY A 104 -5.83 11.28 26.30
N GLU A 105 -5.35 10.30 25.53
CA GLU A 105 -3.98 9.78 25.61
C GLU A 105 -3.48 9.32 24.22
N PHE A 106 -2.17 9.39 24.00
CA PHE A 106 -1.53 8.90 22.79
C PHE A 106 -1.36 7.38 22.85
N ARG A 107 -2.30 6.63 22.29
CA ARG A 107 -2.21 5.17 22.18
C ARG A 107 -1.58 4.73 20.85
N GLN A 108 -0.60 3.82 20.91
CA GLN A 108 0.05 3.24 19.73
C GLN A 108 -0.75 2.12 19.07
N GLU A 109 -1.76 1.55 19.75
CA GLU A 109 -2.47 0.32 19.38
C GLU A 109 -3.15 0.38 17.98
N ILE A 110 -3.37 1.58 17.44
CA ILE A 110 -3.98 1.76 16.12
C ILE A 110 -2.97 1.70 14.97
N PHE A 111 -1.67 1.89 15.26
CA PHE A 111 -0.61 1.91 14.24
C PHE A 111 0.06 0.56 14.12
N SER A 112 -0.64 -0.42 13.54
CA SER A 112 -0.01 -1.70 13.19
C SER A 112 0.89 -1.54 11.96
N ALA A 113 2.00 -2.28 11.92
CA ALA A 113 2.91 -2.25 10.77
C ALA A 113 2.19 -2.63 9.44
N PRO A 114 1.28 -3.63 9.40
CA PRO A 114 0.49 -3.92 8.21
C PRO A 114 -0.35 -2.73 7.73
N LEU A 115 -0.97 -1.97 8.64
CA LEU A 115 -1.74 -0.77 8.29
C LEU A 115 -0.86 0.30 7.64
N VAL A 116 0.29 0.60 8.26
CA VAL A 116 1.22 1.61 7.75
C VAL A 116 1.73 1.24 6.36
N LEU A 117 2.09 -0.03 6.14
CA LEU A 117 2.53 -0.53 4.83
C LEU A 117 1.41 -0.49 3.79
N PHE A 118 0.19 -0.83 4.18
CA PHE A 118 -0.98 -0.70 3.32
C PHE A 118 -1.19 0.75 2.89
N LEU A 119 -1.25 1.69 3.84
CA LEU A 119 -1.48 3.10 3.56
C LEU A 119 -0.38 3.68 2.67
N LEU A 120 0.89 3.40 2.98
CA LEU A 120 2.02 3.85 2.16
C LEU A 120 1.83 3.39 0.71
N ASN A 121 1.68 2.09 0.50
CA ASN A 121 1.61 1.54 -0.85
C ASN A 121 0.34 1.99 -1.60
N ALA A 122 -0.78 2.15 -0.89
CA ALA A 122 -2.02 2.67 -1.45
C ALA A 122 -1.87 4.14 -1.89
N TYR A 123 -1.26 5.00 -1.07
CA TYR A 123 -1.03 6.40 -1.44
C TYR A 123 -0.05 6.54 -2.60
N VAL A 124 1.03 5.75 -2.61
CA VAL A 124 1.97 5.72 -3.74
C VAL A 124 1.26 5.29 -5.03
N PHE A 125 0.48 4.21 -4.97
CA PHE A 125 -0.27 3.72 -6.12
C PHE A 125 -1.27 4.77 -6.63
N ALA A 126 -2.05 5.37 -5.73
CA ALA A 126 -3.03 6.40 -6.08
C ALA A 126 -2.37 7.64 -6.70
N ALA A 127 -1.25 8.11 -6.15
CA ALA A 127 -0.52 9.24 -6.69
C ALA A 127 0.04 8.93 -8.09
N PHE A 128 0.57 7.72 -8.30
CA PHE A 128 1.10 7.29 -9.59
C PHE A 128 0.00 7.17 -10.66
N GLU A 129 -1.12 6.51 -10.35
CA GLU A 129 -2.26 6.40 -11.27
C GLU A 129 -2.87 7.78 -11.59
N TYR A 130 -2.95 8.67 -10.60
CA TYR A 130 -3.41 10.06 -10.81
C TYR A 130 -2.49 10.84 -11.76
N GLN A 131 -1.16 10.74 -11.59
CA GLN A 131 -0.19 11.39 -12.47
C GLN A 131 -0.28 10.88 -13.91
N LYS A 132 -0.35 9.55 -14.09
CA LYS A 132 -0.55 8.94 -15.42
C LYS A 132 -1.86 9.37 -16.07
N TRP A 133 -2.94 9.42 -15.30
CA TRP A 133 -4.24 9.86 -15.82
C TRP A 133 -4.18 11.32 -16.27
N ARG A 134 -3.52 12.18 -15.49
CA ARG A 134 -3.36 13.61 -15.79
C ARG A 134 -2.41 13.88 -16.96
N SER A 135 -1.39 13.05 -17.18
CA SER A 135 -0.44 13.22 -18.28
C SER A 135 -0.95 12.70 -19.63
N ASN A 136 -1.96 11.84 -19.61
CA ASN A 136 -2.62 11.33 -20.81
C ASN A 136 -3.79 12.24 -21.28
N GLN A 137 -4.03 13.36 -20.59
CA GLN A 137 -4.82 14.48 -21.09
C GLN A 137 -3.91 15.47 -21.81
#